data_AF-A0A0F2J7E3-F1
#
_entry.id   AF-A0A0F2J7E3-F1
#
_cell.length_a   1.000
_cell.length_b   1.000
_cell.length_c   1.000
_cell.angle_alpha   90.00
_cell.angle_beta   90.00
_cell.angle_gamma   90.00
#
_symmetry.space_group_name_H-M   'P 1'
#
loop_
_entity.id
_entity.type
_entity.pdbx_description
1 polymer ?
#
loop_
_entity_poly.entity_id
_entity_poly.type
_entity_poly.pdbx_seq_one_letter_code
_entity_poly.pdbx_strand_id
1 'polypeptide(L)'
;MLTTFGFITPMTAGIDETGKIIETSTATIVFTLQGKGKGQKGLLTVPALKPGGIFNQDKDKSQNNVNATGNTGNKNWQVVARTRRVQGTILKLAVTSDELKSIVLQVTKNIQLPNDPADSYYEAGQTLEIIFNESLKNAGSFQERLKQGSDFVVTVAQYAIPPDGKVVLGAYLKDTLYMQNGKYYDSQGQEQDILPSSDLQFLTKPQDVVPVDLEITKNDQKSVDEGHSPWQLDPVQVTMTYVSLRISPNGVKGEFPVKWENLRAIQNTQKVAIIEVEGDSTPIRKVYLKRLVKQDNTGIWSVVGYDPA
;
A
#
# COMPACT_ATOMS: atom_id res chain seq x y z
N MET A 1 -3.10 75.85 16.49
CA MET A 1 -2.30 74.63 16.70
C MET A 1 -3.05 73.47 16.07
N LEU A 2 -2.59 72.98 14.92
CA LEU A 2 -3.16 71.80 14.26
C LEU A 2 -2.54 70.53 14.87
N THR A 3 -3.37 69.62 15.36
CA THR A 3 -2.99 68.24 15.68
C THR A 3 -3.37 67.35 14.51
N THR A 4 -2.37 66.87 13.79
CA THR A 4 -2.51 65.92 12.69
C THR A 4 -2.55 64.50 13.25
N PHE A 5 -3.63 63.76 12.96
CA PHE A 5 -3.69 62.31 13.18
C PHE A 5 -2.81 61.61 12.13
N GLY A 6 -1.76 60.92 12.56
CA GLY A 6 -0.93 60.10 11.71
C GLY A 6 -1.60 58.76 11.39
N PHE A 7 -1.94 58.55 10.12
CA PHE A 7 -2.29 57.23 9.59
C PHE A 7 -1.04 56.35 9.58
N ILE A 8 -1.08 55.21 10.28
CA ILE A 8 -0.06 54.17 10.15
C ILE A 8 -0.47 53.29 8.98
N THR A 9 0.27 53.39 7.87
CA THR A 9 0.19 52.47 6.75
C THR A 9 0.80 51.12 7.17
N PRO A 10 0.18 49.96 6.90
CA PRO A 10 0.87 48.69 7.07
C PRO A 10 1.96 48.55 6.00
N MET A 11 3.23 48.54 6.44
CA MET A 11 4.37 48.18 5.60
C MET A 11 4.22 46.73 5.13
N THR A 12 4.12 46.54 3.82
CA THR A 12 4.19 45.24 3.16
C THR A 12 5.62 44.70 3.31
N ALA A 13 5.78 43.54 3.93
CA ALA A 13 7.06 42.83 3.90
C ALA A 13 7.27 42.27 2.49
N GLY A 14 8.14 42.93 1.71
CA GLY A 14 8.60 42.42 0.43
C GLY A 14 9.60 41.29 0.61
N ILE A 15 9.44 40.19 -0.12
CA ILE A 15 10.45 39.15 -0.27
C ILE A 15 11.14 39.44 -1.61
N ASP A 16 12.37 39.95 -1.58
CA ASP A 16 13.22 40.04 -2.77
C ASP A 16 13.97 38.71 -2.94
N GLU A 17 13.51 37.87 -3.87
CA GLU A 17 14.19 36.64 -4.26
C GLU A 17 15.31 36.96 -5.26
N THR A 18 16.57 36.90 -4.82
CA THR A 18 17.75 36.95 -5.70
C THR A 18 18.55 35.67 -5.55
N GLY A 19 18.09 34.60 -6.20
CA GLY A 19 18.81 33.32 -6.27
C GLY A 19 19.41 33.10 -7.66
N LYS A 20 20.72 32.85 -7.75
CA LYS A 20 21.39 32.36 -8.95
C LYS A 20 21.72 30.88 -8.74
N ILE A 21 21.32 30.01 -9.66
CA ILE A 21 21.61 28.56 -9.62
C ILE A 21 23.06 28.35 -10.03
N ILE A 22 23.87 27.67 -9.20
CA ILE A 22 25.31 27.51 -9.44
C ILE A 22 25.72 26.07 -9.74
N GLU A 23 24.97 25.01 -9.39
CA GLU A 23 25.37 23.62 -9.74
C GLU A 23 24.22 22.59 -9.67
N THR A 24 24.29 21.51 -10.47
CA THR A 24 23.18 20.60 -10.83
C THR A 24 22.89 19.44 -9.86
N SER A 25 23.47 19.43 -8.66
CA SER A 25 23.20 18.38 -7.64
C SER A 25 22.48 18.89 -6.39
N THR A 26 22.48 20.20 -6.15
CA THR A 26 21.86 20.82 -4.97
C THR A 26 21.40 22.22 -5.32
N ALA A 27 20.14 22.55 -5.03
CA ALA A 27 19.67 23.93 -5.07
C ALA A 27 19.87 24.54 -3.68
N THR A 28 20.76 25.54 -3.58
CA THR A 28 20.95 26.31 -2.35
C THR A 28 20.25 27.64 -2.51
N ILE A 29 19.19 27.86 -1.74
CA ILE A 29 18.48 29.13 -1.66
C ILE A 29 19.05 29.91 -0.48
N VAL A 30 19.62 31.07 -0.77
CA VAL A 30 20.06 32.03 0.26
C VAL A 30 18.97 33.08 0.38
N PHE A 31 18.39 33.22 1.57
CA PHE A 31 17.38 34.24 1.84
C PHE A 31 17.77 35.10 3.04
N THR A 32 17.31 36.34 3.02
CA THR A 32 17.54 37.31 4.10
C THR A 32 16.20 37.68 4.71
N LEU A 33 16.00 37.38 5.98
CA LEU A 33 14.79 37.80 6.70
C LEU A 33 15.04 39.18 7.31
N GLN A 34 14.30 40.20 6.84
CA GLN A 34 14.36 41.54 7.42
C GLN A 34 13.35 41.67 8.56
N GLY A 35 13.82 41.48 9.79
CA GLY A 35 13.10 41.83 11.03
C GLY A 35 13.64 43.12 11.65
N LYS A 36 12.84 43.77 12.51
CA LYS A 36 13.23 44.99 13.25
C LYS A 36 14.44 44.72 14.15
N GLY A 37 15.62 44.96 13.61
CA GLY A 37 16.90 44.92 14.34
C GLY A 37 17.73 43.67 14.06
N LYS A 38 18.57 43.76 13.02
CA LYS A 38 19.54 42.77 12.52
C LYS A 38 18.94 41.67 11.63
N GLY A 39 19.12 41.83 10.32
CA GLY A 39 18.76 40.81 9.33
C GLY A 39 19.55 39.52 9.56
N GLN A 40 18.83 38.40 9.67
CA GLN A 40 19.43 37.08 9.74
C GLN A 40 19.49 36.48 8.33
N LYS A 41 20.67 35.98 7.94
CA LYS A 41 20.85 35.20 6.71
C LYS A 41 20.60 33.73 7.02
N GLY A 42 19.69 33.11 6.29
CA GLY A 42 19.41 31.67 6.35
C GLY A 42 19.90 30.97 5.09
N LEU A 43 20.36 29.72 5.23
CA LEU A 43 20.67 28.83 4.12
C LEU A 43 19.65 27.69 4.12
N LEU A 44 18.90 27.53 3.03
CA LEU A 44 18.11 26.33 2.78
C LEU A 44 18.76 25.56 1.63
N THR A 45 19.26 24.36 1.93
CA THR A 45 19.82 23.45 0.93
C THR A 45 18.84 22.32 0.71
N VAL A 46 18.35 22.21 -0.52
CA VAL A 46 17.49 21.10 -0.96
C VAL A 46 18.28 20.25 -1.96
N PRO A 47 18.34 18.92 -1.79
CA PRO A 47 18.96 18.04 -2.77
C PRO A 47 18.17 18.14 -4.08
N ALA A 48 18.87 18.40 -5.20
CA ALA A 48 18.23 18.36 -6.50
C ALA A 48 17.96 16.88 -6.83
N LEU A 49 16.70 16.54 -7.11
CA LEU A 49 16.37 15.23 -7.68
C LEU A 49 17.21 15.05 -8.94
N LYS A 50 18.13 14.07 -8.93
CA LYS A 50 18.77 13.63 -10.17
C LYS A 50 17.65 13.24 -11.14
N PRO A 51 17.62 13.76 -12.39
CA PRO A 51 16.78 13.16 -13.41
C PRO A 51 17.22 11.70 -13.49
N GLY A 52 16.33 10.77 -13.12
CA GLY A 52 16.61 9.35 -13.19
C GLY A 52 17.08 9.03 -14.61
N GLY A 53 18.31 8.56 -14.72
CA GLY A 53 18.91 8.18 -15.98
C GLY A 53 18.02 7.16 -16.69
N ILE A 54 17.95 7.30 -18.00
CA ILE A 54 17.33 6.35 -18.93
C ILE A 54 17.96 4.97 -18.65
N PHE A 55 17.26 4.11 -17.92
CA PHE A 55 17.54 2.69 -17.94
C PHE A 55 16.91 2.11 -19.20
N ASN A 56 17.72 2.08 -20.26
CA ASN A 56 17.57 1.06 -21.28
C ASN A 56 18.00 -0.26 -20.64
N GLN A 57 17.03 -1.13 -20.35
CA GLN A 57 17.26 -2.57 -20.41
C GLN A 57 16.22 -3.19 -21.35
N ASP A 58 16.73 -4.16 -22.10
CA ASP A 58 16.23 -4.64 -23.36
C ASP A 58 14.79 -5.15 -23.35
N LYS A 59 14.15 -4.87 -24.50
CA LYS A 59 13.17 -5.69 -25.20
C LYS A 59 12.91 -7.06 -24.56
N ASP A 60 11.84 -7.16 -23.80
CA ASP A 60 11.00 -8.33 -23.91
C ASP A 60 9.55 -7.89 -24.17
N LYS A 61 9.06 -8.30 -25.34
CA LYS A 61 7.71 -8.03 -25.79
C LYS A 61 6.78 -8.98 -25.03
N SER A 62 6.17 -8.53 -23.94
CA SER A 62 4.85 -9.03 -23.56
C SER A 62 3.84 -7.89 -23.71
N GLN A 63 3.22 -7.87 -24.90
CA GLN A 63 1.96 -7.17 -25.09
C GLN A 63 0.92 -7.86 -24.21
N ASN A 64 0.62 -7.30 -23.04
CA ASN A 64 -0.64 -7.60 -22.36
C ASN A 64 -1.58 -6.41 -22.54
N ASN A 65 -2.33 -6.53 -23.63
CA ASN A 65 -3.47 -5.72 -23.97
C ASN A 65 -4.58 -6.04 -22.96
N VAL A 66 -4.68 -5.26 -21.88
CA VAL A 66 -5.80 -5.38 -20.93
C VAL A 66 -6.89 -4.43 -21.40
N ASN A 67 -7.83 -4.98 -22.16
CA ASN A 67 -9.10 -4.33 -22.48
C ASN A 67 -9.84 -4.03 -21.18
N ALA A 68 -9.86 -2.74 -20.83
CA ALA A 68 -10.71 -2.20 -19.79
C ALA A 68 -12.17 -2.22 -20.27
N THR A 69 -13.01 -3.01 -19.60
CA THR A 69 -14.46 -2.90 -19.73
C THR A 69 -15.09 -2.70 -18.36
N GLY A 70 -15.63 -1.49 -18.13
CA GLY A 70 -16.50 -1.17 -17.00
C GLY A 70 -16.40 0.26 -16.46
N ASN A 71 -16.89 1.25 -17.22
CA ASN A 71 -17.48 2.58 -16.87
C ASN A 71 -17.10 3.28 -15.54
N THR A 72 -16.81 4.59 -15.43
CA THR A 72 -16.87 5.79 -16.29
C THR A 72 -15.99 6.86 -15.63
N GLY A 73 -15.00 7.43 -16.33
CA GLY A 73 -14.29 8.65 -15.86
C GLY A 73 -12.78 8.70 -16.12
N ASN A 74 -12.15 7.62 -16.57
CA ASN A 74 -10.69 7.53 -16.64
C ASN A 74 -10.13 8.34 -17.83
N LYS A 75 -9.49 9.48 -17.55
CA LYS A 75 -8.84 10.30 -18.59
C LYS A 75 -7.51 9.67 -19.03
N ASN A 76 -7.52 8.58 -19.79
CA ASN A 76 -6.34 8.04 -20.51
C ASN A 76 -5.00 8.00 -19.75
N TRP A 77 -4.99 7.92 -18.41
CA TRP A 77 -3.77 7.91 -17.61
C TRP A 77 -3.02 6.60 -17.87
N GLN A 78 -1.76 6.72 -18.25
CA GLN A 78 -0.91 5.56 -18.53
C GLN A 78 -0.03 5.29 -17.32
N VAL A 79 -0.11 4.08 -16.76
CA VAL A 79 0.77 3.66 -15.66
C VAL A 79 2.20 3.57 -16.21
N VAL A 80 3.13 4.31 -15.59
CA VAL A 80 4.55 4.33 -15.99
C VAL A 80 5.48 3.72 -14.96
N ALA A 81 4.97 3.41 -13.76
CA ALA A 81 5.72 2.72 -12.71
C ALA A 81 4.83 1.75 -11.93
N ARG A 82 5.46 0.87 -11.16
CA ARG A 82 4.77 -0.08 -10.27
C ARG A 82 3.92 0.65 -9.24
N THR A 83 2.85 -0.02 -8.81
CA THR A 83 2.00 0.46 -7.72
C THR A 83 2.69 0.26 -6.38
N ARG A 84 2.41 1.16 -5.43
CA ARG A 84 2.91 1.12 -4.06
C ARG A 84 1.74 1.38 -3.13
N ARG A 85 1.62 0.63 -2.04
CA ARG A 85 0.60 0.91 -1.03
C ARG A 85 1.23 1.52 0.19
N VAL A 86 0.69 2.67 0.60
CA VAL A 86 1.14 3.40 1.78
C VAL A 86 -0.02 3.69 2.69
N GLN A 87 0.27 3.67 3.99
CA GLN A 87 -0.56 4.27 5.02
C GLN A 87 0.05 5.60 5.41
N GLY A 88 -0.79 6.60 5.65
CA GLY A 88 -0.34 7.90 6.11
C GLY A 88 -1.47 8.75 6.67
N THR A 89 -1.11 9.91 7.18
CA THR A 89 -2.04 10.89 7.72
C THR A 89 -2.22 12.03 6.72
N ILE A 90 -3.47 12.42 6.47
CA ILE A 90 -3.78 13.50 5.53
C ILE A 90 -3.35 14.85 6.12
N LEU A 91 -2.40 15.53 5.48
CA LEU A 91 -1.97 16.87 5.87
C LEU A 91 -2.81 17.97 5.20
N LYS A 92 -3.16 17.78 3.92
CA LYS A 92 -3.96 18.72 3.13
C LYS A 92 -4.79 17.96 2.12
N LEU A 93 -5.91 18.56 1.72
CA LEU A 93 -6.77 18.03 0.67
C LEU A 93 -7.22 19.17 -0.24
N ALA A 94 -7.24 18.92 -1.54
CA ALA A 94 -7.81 19.79 -2.54
C ALA A 94 -9.09 19.12 -3.05
N VAL A 95 -10.24 19.60 -2.58
CA VAL A 95 -11.56 19.07 -2.90
C VAL A 95 -12.41 20.20 -3.48
N THR A 96 -13.06 19.95 -4.61
CA THR A 96 -14.13 20.81 -5.13
C THR A 96 -15.50 20.25 -4.71
N SER A 97 -16.61 20.86 -5.12
CA SER A 97 -17.94 20.35 -4.75
C SER A 97 -18.16 18.88 -5.14
N ASP A 98 -17.53 18.42 -6.22
CA ASP A 98 -17.84 17.14 -6.87
C ASP A 98 -16.61 16.24 -7.12
N GLU A 99 -15.40 16.68 -6.77
CA GLU A 99 -14.16 16.02 -7.18
C GLU A 99 -13.05 16.15 -6.12
N LEU A 100 -12.35 15.05 -5.85
CA LEU A 100 -11.09 15.06 -5.14
C LEU A 100 -9.98 15.29 -6.16
N LYS A 101 -9.24 16.40 -6.02
CA LYS A 101 -8.14 16.77 -6.91
C LYS A 101 -6.81 16.23 -6.42
N SER A 102 -6.52 16.42 -5.13
CA SER A 102 -5.30 15.89 -4.54
C SER A 102 -5.40 15.71 -3.03
N ILE A 103 -4.55 14.82 -2.52
CA ILE A 103 -4.26 14.67 -1.10
C ILE A 103 -2.76 14.85 -0.90
N VAL A 104 -2.39 15.62 0.11
CA VAL A 104 -1.03 15.64 0.64
C VAL A 104 -0.99 14.70 1.84
N LEU A 105 -0.30 13.57 1.69
CA LEU A 105 -0.26 12.49 2.68
C LEU A 105 1.13 12.43 3.33
N GLN A 106 1.20 12.44 4.65
CA GLN A 106 2.43 12.10 5.37
C GLN A 106 2.50 10.60 5.61
N VAL A 107 3.48 9.94 5.02
CA VAL A 107 3.65 8.48 5.12
C VAL A 107 3.96 8.09 6.56
N THR A 108 3.19 7.16 7.10
CA THR A 108 3.47 6.54 8.40
C THR A 108 4.05 5.15 8.24
N LYS A 109 3.59 4.40 7.23
CA LYS A 109 4.02 3.03 6.97
C LYS A 109 3.84 2.64 5.51
N ASN A 110 4.78 1.88 4.97
CA ASN A 110 4.60 1.18 3.70
C ASN A 110 3.88 -0.16 3.94
N ILE A 111 2.94 -0.48 3.06
CA ILE A 111 2.24 -1.75 3.05
C ILE A 111 2.82 -2.55 1.88
N GLN A 112 3.62 -3.55 2.22
CA GLN A 112 4.22 -4.49 1.28
C GLN A 112 3.13 -5.17 0.45
N LEU A 113 3.16 -4.97 -0.87
CA LEU A 113 2.30 -5.71 -1.79
C LEU A 113 2.97 -7.04 -2.16
N PRO A 114 2.19 -8.11 -2.43
CA PRO A 114 2.73 -9.33 -3.01
C PRO A 114 3.54 -9.01 -4.27
N ASN A 115 4.69 -9.65 -4.44
CA ASN A 115 5.60 -9.48 -5.60
C ASN A 115 6.24 -8.08 -5.77
N ASP A 116 6.14 -7.22 -4.76
CA ASP A 116 6.78 -5.91 -4.77
C ASP A 116 8.19 -5.97 -4.14
N PRO A 117 9.29 -5.64 -4.84
CA PRO A 117 10.62 -5.66 -4.24
C PRO A 117 10.73 -4.63 -3.12
N ALA A 118 11.45 -4.99 -2.05
CA ALA A 118 11.56 -4.17 -0.84
C ALA A 118 12.47 -2.93 -1.00
N ASP A 119 13.04 -2.72 -2.18
CA ASP A 119 14.06 -1.71 -2.46
C ASP A 119 13.50 -0.31 -2.78
N SER A 120 12.18 -0.17 -2.90
CA SER A 120 11.54 1.01 -3.47
C SER A 120 10.38 1.52 -2.61
N TYR A 121 10.67 1.89 -1.36
CA TYR A 121 9.70 2.39 -0.38
C TYR A 121 9.83 3.88 -0.10
N TYR A 122 8.72 4.48 0.32
CA TYR A 122 8.69 5.85 0.82
C TYR A 122 9.18 5.89 2.27
N GLU A 123 9.88 6.94 2.66
CA GLU A 123 10.35 7.06 4.04
C GLU A 123 9.20 7.43 4.99
N ALA A 124 9.23 6.91 6.22
CA ALA A 124 8.29 7.36 7.25
C ALA A 124 8.52 8.86 7.52
N GLY A 125 7.45 9.64 7.52
CA GLY A 125 7.47 11.10 7.59
C GLY A 125 7.55 11.81 6.23
N GLN A 126 7.86 11.09 5.14
CA GLN A 126 7.85 11.65 3.79
C GLN A 126 6.45 12.15 3.43
N THR A 127 6.38 13.29 2.75
CA THR A 127 5.13 13.86 2.26
C THR A 127 4.95 13.53 0.79
N LEU A 128 3.79 12.97 0.44
CA LEU A 128 3.40 12.63 -0.93
C LEU A 128 2.22 13.50 -1.37
N GLU A 129 2.37 14.20 -2.49
CA GLU A 129 1.24 14.81 -3.18
C GLU A 129 0.67 13.79 -4.17
N ILE A 130 -0.56 13.34 -3.91
CA ILE A 130 -1.23 12.30 -4.65
C ILE A 130 -2.39 12.93 -5.41
N ILE A 131 -2.35 12.82 -6.74
CA ILE A 131 -3.37 13.38 -7.62
C ILE A 131 -4.48 12.35 -7.84
N PHE A 132 -5.72 12.81 -7.73
CA PHE A 132 -6.91 12.02 -8.01
C PHE A 132 -7.61 12.61 -9.25
N ASN A 133 -8.29 11.75 -9.99
CA ASN A 133 -8.94 12.12 -11.24
C ASN A 133 -10.30 11.43 -11.37
N GLU A 134 -11.03 11.37 -10.26
CA GLU A 134 -12.34 10.74 -10.18
C GLU A 134 -13.32 11.62 -9.41
N SER A 135 -14.58 11.61 -9.86
CA SER A 135 -15.65 12.35 -9.19
C SER A 135 -16.01 11.67 -7.87
N LEU A 136 -16.32 12.49 -6.86
CA LEU A 136 -16.83 12.04 -5.57
C LEU A 136 -18.33 11.73 -5.60
N LYS A 137 -19.04 11.93 -6.73
CA LYS A 137 -20.50 11.71 -6.83
C LYS A 137 -20.95 10.30 -6.42
N ASN A 138 -20.09 9.30 -6.60
CA ASN A 138 -20.35 7.91 -6.23
C ASN A 138 -19.49 7.45 -5.04
N ALA A 139 -18.89 8.38 -4.31
CA ALA A 139 -17.99 8.06 -3.19
C ALA A 139 -18.75 7.84 -1.87
N GLY A 140 -20.08 7.86 -1.85
CA GLY A 140 -20.86 7.55 -0.65
C GLY A 140 -20.42 8.33 0.59
N SER A 141 -20.20 7.63 1.71
CA SER A 141 -19.74 8.22 2.98
C SER A 141 -18.28 8.66 2.97
N PHE A 142 -17.49 8.31 1.95
CA PHE A 142 -16.07 8.60 1.87
C PHE A 142 -15.76 10.10 1.92
N GLN A 143 -16.60 10.94 1.30
CA GLN A 143 -16.40 12.39 1.30
C GLN A 143 -16.45 12.99 2.72
N GLU A 144 -17.29 12.44 3.61
CA GLU A 144 -17.35 12.84 5.02
C GLU A 144 -16.15 12.35 5.85
N ARG A 145 -15.38 11.40 5.32
CA ARG A 145 -14.21 10.80 5.97
C ARG A 145 -12.90 11.41 5.51
N LEU A 146 -12.87 12.07 4.35
CA LEU A 146 -11.73 12.84 3.84
C LEU A 146 -11.54 14.12 4.66
N LYS A 147 -10.85 14.01 5.79
CA LYS A 147 -10.52 15.16 6.65
C LYS A 147 -9.02 15.24 6.88
N GLN A 148 -8.54 16.47 7.05
CA GLN A 148 -7.19 16.70 7.52
C GLN A 148 -7.01 16.03 8.90
N GLY A 149 -5.88 15.35 9.09
CA GLY A 149 -5.58 14.55 10.27
C GLY A 149 -6.13 13.12 10.26
N SER A 150 -6.92 12.73 9.25
CA SER A 150 -7.39 11.35 9.14
C SER A 150 -6.31 10.41 8.61
N ASP A 151 -6.28 9.20 9.15
CA ASP A 151 -5.45 8.12 8.64
C ASP A 151 -6.08 7.49 7.40
N PHE A 152 -5.22 7.21 6.43
CA PHE A 152 -5.62 6.85 5.09
C PHE A 152 -4.63 5.86 4.48
N VAL A 153 -5.15 4.86 3.78
CA VAL A 153 -4.35 3.91 2.99
C VAL A 153 -4.64 4.16 1.52
N VAL A 154 -3.59 4.23 0.72
CA VAL A 154 -3.72 4.50 -0.72
C VAL A 154 -2.72 3.69 -1.50
N THR A 155 -3.19 3.12 -2.62
CA THR A 155 -2.31 2.53 -3.62
C THR A 155 -2.01 3.58 -4.68
N VAL A 156 -0.74 3.98 -4.77
CA VAL A 156 -0.25 5.01 -5.69
C VAL A 156 0.55 4.38 -6.82
N ALA A 157 0.55 5.01 -7.99
CA ALA A 157 1.51 4.74 -9.05
C ALA A 157 1.92 6.04 -9.73
N GLN A 158 3.01 6.00 -10.50
CA GLN A 158 3.30 7.09 -11.41
C GLN A 158 2.45 6.94 -12.67
N TYR A 159 1.80 8.03 -13.06
CA TYR A 159 0.96 8.09 -14.26
C TYR A 159 1.45 9.18 -15.19
N ALA A 160 1.59 8.88 -16.48
CA ALA A 160 1.71 9.89 -17.51
C ALA A 160 0.31 10.42 -17.88
N ILE A 161 0.15 11.73 -17.80
CA ILE A 161 -1.06 12.45 -18.17
C ILE A 161 -0.95 12.88 -19.64
N PRO A 162 -1.88 12.50 -20.53
CA PRO A 162 -1.92 13.02 -21.90
C PRO A 162 -2.48 14.45 -21.97
N PRO A 163 -2.14 15.23 -23.03
CA PRO A 163 -1.24 14.89 -24.14
C PRO A 163 0.23 15.26 -23.90
N ASP A 164 0.53 16.02 -22.85
CA ASP A 164 1.86 16.57 -22.55
C ASP A 164 2.83 15.55 -21.92
N GLY A 165 2.32 14.38 -21.52
CA GLY A 165 3.13 13.30 -20.95
C GLY A 165 3.61 13.59 -19.53
N LYS A 166 3.01 14.58 -18.86
CA LYS A 166 3.40 14.96 -17.49
C LYS A 166 3.23 13.77 -16.56
N VAL A 167 4.30 13.39 -15.85
CA VAL A 167 4.26 12.31 -14.87
C VAL A 167 3.83 12.86 -13.51
N VAL A 168 2.80 12.24 -12.91
CA VAL A 168 2.33 12.55 -11.56
C VAL A 168 2.29 11.29 -10.71
N LEU A 169 2.41 11.46 -9.39
CA LEU A 169 2.01 10.42 -8.46
C LEU A 169 0.48 10.48 -8.31
N GLY A 170 -0.20 9.42 -8.74
CA GLY A 170 -1.65 9.37 -8.80
C GLY A 170 -2.23 8.17 -8.08
N ALA A 171 -3.53 8.24 -7.80
CA ALA A 171 -4.32 7.14 -7.27
C ALA A 171 -5.78 7.21 -7.76
N TYR A 172 -6.46 6.07 -7.70
CA TYR A 172 -7.91 5.98 -7.90
C TYR A 172 -8.61 5.83 -6.55
N LEU A 173 -9.82 6.36 -6.41
CA LEU A 173 -10.68 6.28 -5.24
C LEU A 173 -10.95 4.82 -4.83
N LYS A 174 -11.16 3.94 -5.80
CA LYS A 174 -11.33 2.49 -5.55
C LYS A 174 -10.11 1.84 -4.88
N ASP A 175 -8.93 2.46 -5.01
CA ASP A 175 -7.66 1.97 -4.49
C ASP A 175 -7.28 2.66 -3.17
N THR A 176 -8.26 3.28 -2.51
CA THR A 176 -8.12 3.94 -1.22
C THR A 176 -8.95 3.27 -0.14
N LEU A 177 -8.45 3.30 1.10
CA LEU A 177 -9.17 2.87 2.28
C LEU A 177 -9.07 3.94 3.37
N TYR A 178 -10.16 4.15 4.11
CA TYR A 178 -10.16 4.94 5.33
C TYR A 178 -10.16 4.04 6.57
N MET A 179 -9.58 4.54 7.66
CA MET A 179 -9.55 3.81 8.93
C MET A 179 -10.67 4.26 9.87
N GLN A 180 -11.33 3.30 10.50
CA GLN A 180 -12.28 3.55 11.57
C GLN A 180 -12.23 2.40 12.59
N ASN A 181 -12.06 2.71 13.88
CA ASN A 181 -12.01 1.73 14.97
C ASN A 181 -11.02 0.58 14.72
N GLY A 182 -9.84 0.87 14.17
CA GLY A 182 -8.80 -0.13 13.88
C GLY A 182 -9.07 -1.02 12.64
N LYS A 183 -10.16 -0.76 11.92
CA LYS A 183 -10.54 -1.46 10.68
C LYS A 183 -10.43 -0.53 9.48
N TYR A 184 -10.36 -1.12 8.29
CA TYR A 184 -10.20 -0.40 7.02
C TYR A 184 -11.45 -0.56 6.19
N TYR A 185 -11.84 0.49 5.48
CA TYR A 185 -13.06 0.52 4.70
C TYR A 185 -12.79 1.17 3.35
N ASP A 186 -13.37 0.63 2.29
CA ASP A 186 -13.32 1.25 0.96
C ASP A 186 -14.21 2.50 0.87
N SER A 187 -14.20 3.16 -0.29
CA SER A 187 -15.04 4.35 -0.54
C SER A 187 -16.54 4.08 -0.45
N GLN A 188 -17.00 2.82 -0.45
CA GLN A 188 -18.42 2.47 -0.28
C GLN A 188 -18.75 2.13 1.18
N GLY A 189 -17.77 2.17 2.08
CA GLY A 189 -17.91 1.82 3.48
C GLY A 189 -17.94 0.32 3.75
N GLN A 190 -17.49 -0.51 2.81
CA GLN A 190 -17.34 -1.95 3.06
C GLN A 190 -15.99 -2.20 3.72
N GLU A 191 -15.97 -3.06 4.75
CA GLU A 191 -14.73 -3.43 5.46
C GLU A 191 -13.79 -4.19 4.51
N GLN A 192 -12.54 -3.72 4.41
CA GLN A 192 -11.49 -4.29 3.57
C GLN A 192 -10.26 -4.68 4.40
N ASP A 193 -9.43 -5.56 3.85
CA ASP A 193 -8.10 -5.85 4.38
C ASP A 193 -7.05 -4.93 3.71
N ILE A 194 -5.98 -4.58 4.44
CA ILE A 194 -4.97 -3.61 3.96
C ILE A 194 -4.03 -4.18 2.92
N LEU A 195 -3.82 -5.49 2.93
CA LEU A 195 -3.09 -6.16 1.88
C LEU A 195 -4.08 -6.41 0.74
N PRO A 196 -3.78 -5.93 -0.48
CA PRO A 196 -4.72 -6.05 -1.57
C PRO A 196 -5.05 -7.52 -1.83
N SER A 197 -6.33 -7.76 -2.02
CA SER A 197 -6.86 -8.85 -2.84
C SER A 197 -6.65 -8.60 -4.35
N SER A 198 -5.55 -7.94 -4.76
CA SER A 198 -5.37 -7.49 -6.14
C SER A 198 -3.97 -7.84 -6.69
N ASP A 199 -3.78 -9.10 -7.09
CA ASP A 199 -3.72 -9.37 -8.53
C ASP A 199 -5.01 -10.06 -8.94
N LEU A 200 -5.48 -9.87 -10.18
CA LEU A 200 -6.58 -10.67 -10.74
C LEU A 200 -6.21 -12.15 -11.00
N GLN A 201 -5.03 -12.60 -10.53
CA GLN A 201 -4.73 -14.02 -10.29
C GLN A 201 -5.16 -14.49 -8.88
N PHE A 202 -5.66 -13.60 -8.02
CA PHE A 202 -5.99 -13.83 -6.60
C PHE A 202 -7.45 -14.23 -6.36
N LEU A 203 -8.09 -14.78 -7.40
CA LEU A 203 -9.22 -15.69 -7.28
C LEU A 203 -8.79 -17.09 -7.75
N THR A 204 -7.55 -17.49 -7.50
CA THR A 204 -7.22 -18.91 -7.65
C THR A 204 -7.99 -19.66 -6.58
N LYS A 205 -9.13 -20.22 -6.99
CA LYS A 205 -9.63 -21.43 -6.34
C LYS A 205 -8.45 -22.41 -6.39
N PRO A 206 -8.11 -23.04 -5.26
CA PRO A 206 -7.12 -24.10 -5.29
C PRO A 206 -7.54 -25.11 -6.36
N GLN A 207 -6.57 -25.68 -7.09
CA GLN A 207 -6.87 -26.74 -8.04
C GLN A 207 -7.60 -27.90 -7.36
N ASP A 208 -7.15 -28.26 -6.15
CA ASP A 208 -7.80 -29.22 -5.28
C ASP A 208 -8.34 -28.56 -4.01
N VAL A 209 -9.67 -28.62 -3.83
CA VAL A 209 -10.33 -28.14 -2.61
C VAL A 209 -10.22 -29.19 -1.52
N VAL A 210 -9.80 -28.75 -0.33
CA VAL A 210 -9.79 -29.58 0.87
C VAL A 210 -11.08 -29.30 1.65
N PRO A 211 -11.98 -30.27 1.80
CA PRO A 211 -13.18 -30.08 2.61
C PRO A 211 -12.78 -29.87 4.07
N VAL A 212 -13.41 -28.89 4.71
CA VAL A 212 -13.17 -28.58 6.12
C VAL A 212 -14.43 -28.85 6.92
N ASP A 213 -14.28 -29.62 8.00
CA ASP A 213 -15.31 -29.79 9.00
C ASP A 213 -15.24 -28.63 10.02
N LEU A 214 -16.27 -27.78 10.01
CA LEU A 214 -16.32 -26.61 10.89
C LEU A 214 -16.49 -26.97 12.36
N GLU A 215 -17.11 -28.10 12.70
CA GLU A 215 -17.27 -28.50 14.10
C GLU A 215 -15.93 -28.99 14.67
N ILE A 216 -15.17 -29.77 13.89
CA ILE A 216 -13.79 -30.13 14.26
C ILE A 216 -12.93 -28.88 14.40
N THR A 217 -13.00 -27.95 13.43
CA THR A 217 -12.19 -26.73 13.44
C THR A 217 -12.52 -25.84 14.65
N LYS A 218 -13.78 -25.76 15.09
CA LYS A 218 -14.16 -25.04 16.33
C LYS A 218 -13.57 -25.68 17.57
N ASN A 219 -13.55 -27.01 17.64
CA ASN A 219 -12.95 -27.74 18.76
C ASN A 219 -11.42 -27.55 18.79
N ASP A 220 -10.76 -27.58 17.63
CA ASP A 220 -9.33 -27.29 17.51
C ASP A 220 -9.02 -25.85 17.96
N GLN A 221 -9.83 -24.88 17.53
CA GLN A 221 -9.69 -23.48 17.96
C GLN A 221 -9.79 -23.37 19.49
N LYS A 222 -10.76 -24.06 20.11
CA LYS A 222 -10.91 -24.07 21.57
C LYS A 222 -9.67 -24.68 22.24
N SER A 223 -9.14 -25.78 21.70
CA SER A 223 -7.92 -26.39 22.23
C SER A 223 -6.72 -25.44 22.15
N VAL A 224 -6.59 -24.70 21.05
CA VAL A 224 -5.54 -23.68 20.88
C VAL A 224 -5.74 -22.49 21.82
N ASP A 225 -6.97 -22.04 22.02
CA ASP A 225 -7.30 -21.00 23.00
C ASP A 225 -6.93 -21.41 24.43
N GLU A 226 -6.98 -22.71 24.73
CA GLU A 226 -6.55 -23.33 26.00
C GLU A 226 -5.02 -23.53 26.09
N GLY A 227 -4.26 -23.13 25.05
CA GLY A 227 -2.80 -23.14 25.03
C GLY A 227 -2.16 -24.36 24.37
N HIS A 228 -2.94 -25.22 23.71
CA HIS A 228 -2.43 -26.38 22.98
C HIS A 228 -2.07 -26.03 21.53
N SER A 229 -1.25 -26.86 20.87
CA SER A 229 -0.95 -26.79 19.43
C SER A 229 -0.71 -25.37 18.85
N PRO A 230 0.14 -24.53 19.47
CA PRO A 230 0.28 -23.11 19.09
C PRO A 230 0.76 -22.91 17.64
N TRP A 231 1.37 -23.93 17.04
CA TRP A 231 1.78 -23.95 15.63
C TRP A 231 0.60 -23.73 14.66
N GLN A 232 -0.64 -24.04 15.07
CA GLN A 232 -1.83 -23.81 14.24
C GLN A 232 -2.15 -22.32 14.01
N LEU A 233 -1.52 -21.41 14.77
CA LEU A 233 -1.66 -19.96 14.60
C LEU A 233 -0.74 -19.38 13.50
N ASP A 234 0.20 -20.19 13.00
CA ASP A 234 1.17 -19.80 11.98
C ASP A 234 0.87 -20.53 10.65
N PRO A 235 0.52 -19.81 9.57
CA PRO A 235 0.15 -20.43 8.31
C PRO A 235 1.30 -21.20 7.64
N VAL A 236 2.55 -20.83 7.93
CA VAL A 236 3.72 -21.53 7.38
C VAL A 236 3.93 -22.87 8.09
N GLN A 237 3.78 -22.92 9.43
CA GLN A 237 3.88 -24.19 10.18
C GLN A 237 2.72 -25.15 9.83
N VAL A 238 1.51 -24.61 9.64
CA VAL A 238 0.37 -25.41 9.15
C VAL A 238 0.66 -25.98 7.77
N THR A 239 1.23 -25.17 6.87
CA THR A 239 1.63 -25.64 5.53
C THR A 239 2.70 -26.71 5.59
N MET A 240 3.77 -26.48 6.36
CA MET A 240 4.86 -27.43 6.55
C MET A 240 4.36 -28.79 7.01
N THR A 241 3.46 -28.78 8.00
CA THR A 241 2.83 -29.99 8.54
C THR A 241 1.97 -30.69 7.48
N TYR A 242 1.09 -29.93 6.81
CA TYR A 242 0.19 -30.47 5.79
C TYR A 242 0.95 -31.14 4.64
N VAL A 243 1.92 -30.45 4.05
CA VAL A 243 2.71 -30.99 2.92
C VAL A 243 3.56 -32.18 3.37
N SER A 244 4.12 -32.13 4.58
CA SER A 244 4.90 -33.24 5.11
C SER A 244 4.08 -34.50 5.33
N LEU A 245 2.83 -34.37 5.79
CA LEU A 245 1.90 -35.51 5.91
C LEU A 245 1.43 -36.02 4.54
N ARG A 246 1.44 -35.18 3.50
CA ARG A 246 1.19 -35.64 2.11
C ARG A 246 2.35 -36.46 1.56
N ILE A 247 3.59 -36.10 1.90
CA ILE A 247 4.79 -36.87 1.54
C ILE A 247 4.85 -38.18 2.36
N SER A 248 4.54 -38.09 3.65
CA SER A 248 4.63 -39.18 4.62
C SER A 248 3.27 -39.45 5.27
N PRO A 249 2.33 -40.13 4.57
CA PRO A 249 0.94 -40.31 5.04
C PRO A 249 0.81 -41.14 6.31
N ASN A 250 1.82 -41.97 6.63
CA ASN A 250 1.89 -42.75 7.86
C ASN A 250 2.50 -41.96 9.04
N GLY A 251 2.66 -40.64 8.90
CA GLY A 251 3.31 -39.77 9.86
C GLY A 251 4.78 -39.50 9.53
N VAL A 252 5.29 -38.40 10.07
CA VAL A 252 6.70 -37.97 9.93
C VAL A 252 7.52 -38.62 11.04
N LYS A 253 8.64 -39.26 10.67
CA LYS A 253 9.63 -39.79 11.62
C LYS A 253 10.92 -38.99 11.52
N GLY A 254 11.37 -38.41 12.64
CA GLY A 254 12.56 -37.56 12.66
C GLY A 254 12.28 -36.15 12.15
N GLU A 255 13.12 -35.64 11.26
CA GLU A 255 12.98 -34.30 10.68
C GLU A 255 11.83 -34.24 9.67
N PHE A 256 11.21 -33.06 9.55
CA PHE A 256 10.20 -32.82 8.53
C PHE A 256 10.82 -32.88 7.12
N PRO A 257 10.17 -33.57 6.16
CA PRO A 257 10.68 -33.67 4.79
C PRO A 257 10.64 -32.34 4.03
N VAL A 258 9.79 -31.40 4.46
CA VAL A 258 9.75 -30.04 3.94
C VAL A 258 10.40 -29.12 4.95
N LYS A 259 11.45 -28.40 4.54
CA LYS A 259 12.13 -27.43 5.39
C LYS A 259 11.41 -26.09 5.36
N TRP A 260 11.54 -25.34 6.45
CA TRP A 260 11.00 -23.99 6.58
C TRP A 260 11.48 -23.06 5.45
N GLU A 261 12.77 -23.13 5.10
CA GLU A 261 13.41 -22.33 4.06
C GLU A 261 12.80 -22.52 2.66
N ASN A 262 12.09 -23.62 2.44
CA ASN A 262 11.40 -23.93 1.20
C ASN A 262 9.95 -23.41 1.17
N LEU A 263 9.51 -22.73 2.22
CA LEU A 263 8.14 -22.23 2.33
C LEU A 263 8.14 -20.72 2.28
N ARG A 264 7.45 -20.18 1.27
CA ARG A 264 7.39 -18.73 1.05
C ARG A 264 5.95 -18.27 1.07
N ALA A 265 5.62 -17.41 2.03
CA ALA A 265 4.32 -16.76 2.04
C ALA A 265 4.23 -15.78 0.87
N ILE A 266 3.43 -16.13 -0.13
CA ILE A 266 3.13 -15.23 -1.27
C ILE A 266 1.86 -14.40 -1.01
N GLN A 267 1.04 -14.84 -0.05
CA GLN A 267 -0.04 -14.06 0.55
C GLN A 267 -0.15 -14.39 2.03
N ASN A 268 -0.29 -13.39 2.90
CA ASN A 268 -0.55 -13.60 4.32
C ASN A 268 -1.27 -12.38 4.89
N THR A 269 -2.59 -12.46 4.98
CA THR A 269 -3.44 -11.44 5.61
C THR A 269 -3.95 -11.94 6.97
N GLN A 270 -4.81 -11.16 7.64
CA GLN A 270 -5.42 -11.64 8.89
C GLN A 270 -6.37 -12.83 8.68
N LYS A 271 -6.89 -13.03 7.46
CA LYS A 271 -7.97 -14.00 7.19
C LYS A 271 -7.56 -15.11 6.25
N VAL A 272 -6.64 -14.83 5.32
CA VAL A 272 -6.24 -15.74 4.24
C VAL A 272 -4.73 -15.76 4.10
N ALA A 273 -4.18 -16.91 3.75
CA ALA A 273 -2.77 -17.06 3.40
C ALA A 273 -2.61 -18.00 2.21
N ILE A 274 -1.60 -17.74 1.39
CA ILE A 274 -1.13 -18.65 0.34
C ILE A 274 0.36 -18.82 0.55
N ILE A 275 0.78 -20.06 0.77
CA ILE A 275 2.17 -20.44 0.93
C ILE A 275 2.60 -21.20 -0.31
N GLU A 276 3.64 -20.70 -0.98
CA GLU A 276 4.33 -21.41 -2.04
C GLU A 276 5.34 -22.38 -1.41
N VAL A 277 5.44 -23.56 -2.01
CA VAL A 277 6.33 -24.64 -1.62
C VAL A 277 7.37 -24.81 -2.72
N GLU A 278 8.62 -24.54 -2.37
CA GLU A 278 9.77 -24.66 -3.24
C GLU A 278 10.46 -26.03 -3.04
N GLY A 279 11.09 -26.54 -4.10
CA GLY A 279 11.73 -27.85 -4.11
C GLY A 279 11.09 -28.84 -5.08
N ASP A 280 11.93 -29.57 -5.81
CA ASP A 280 11.50 -30.42 -6.93
C ASP A 280 10.81 -31.74 -6.50
N SER A 281 10.86 -32.06 -5.21
CA SER A 281 10.36 -33.33 -4.67
C SER A 281 9.07 -33.21 -3.86
N THR A 282 8.40 -32.05 -3.84
CA THR A 282 7.14 -31.87 -3.12
C THR A 282 5.95 -32.14 -4.04
N PRO A 283 4.92 -32.90 -3.61
CA PRO A 283 3.74 -33.16 -4.44
C PRO A 283 2.80 -31.94 -4.55
N ILE A 284 3.14 -30.84 -3.87
CA ILE A 284 2.33 -29.64 -3.72
C ILE A 284 3.23 -28.44 -3.99
N ARG A 285 2.74 -27.50 -4.81
CA ARG A 285 3.39 -26.22 -5.13
C ARG A 285 2.81 -25.06 -4.34
N LYS A 286 1.51 -25.07 -4.03
CA LYS A 286 0.86 -23.99 -3.25
C LYS A 286 -0.14 -24.54 -2.27
N VAL A 287 -0.25 -23.93 -1.09
CA VAL A 287 -1.25 -24.23 -0.08
C VAL A 287 -2.06 -22.99 0.25
N TYR A 288 -3.38 -23.14 0.25
CA TYR A 288 -4.35 -22.08 0.52
C TYR A 288 -4.93 -22.28 1.91
N LEU A 289 -4.82 -21.25 2.75
CA LEU A 289 -5.26 -21.29 4.15
C LEU A 289 -6.26 -20.19 4.44
N LYS A 290 -7.18 -20.48 5.34
CA LYS A 290 -8.15 -19.51 5.88
C LYS A 290 -8.28 -19.66 7.38
N ARG A 291 -8.51 -18.54 8.06
CA ARG A 291 -9.06 -18.56 9.41
C ARG A 291 -10.58 -18.64 9.35
N LEU A 292 -11.14 -19.78 9.72
CA LEU A 292 -12.57 -20.06 9.53
C LEU A 292 -13.42 -19.76 10.77
N VAL A 293 -12.84 -19.83 11.98
CA VAL A 293 -13.56 -19.65 13.25
C VAL A 293 -13.38 -18.24 13.79
N LYS A 294 -12.13 -17.81 14.07
CA LYS A 294 -11.80 -16.43 14.44
C LYS A 294 -10.98 -15.80 13.33
N GLN A 295 -11.39 -14.62 12.84
CA GLN A 295 -10.76 -13.96 11.69
C GLN A 295 -9.65 -12.95 12.05
N ASP A 296 -9.20 -12.97 13.30
CA ASP A 296 -8.12 -12.12 13.83
C ASP A 296 -6.85 -12.95 14.10
N ASN A 297 -5.82 -12.33 14.69
CA ASN A 297 -4.53 -12.97 14.96
C ASN A 297 -4.57 -14.13 15.97
N THR A 298 -5.69 -14.35 16.66
CA THR A 298 -5.89 -15.49 17.58
C THR A 298 -6.53 -16.70 16.92
N GLY A 299 -6.95 -16.57 15.65
CA GLY A 299 -7.57 -17.67 14.91
C GLY A 299 -6.57 -18.68 14.35
N ILE A 300 -6.97 -19.95 14.39
CA ILE A 300 -6.21 -21.03 13.76
C ILE A 300 -6.34 -20.98 12.22
N TRP A 301 -5.30 -21.43 11.54
CA TRP A 301 -5.30 -21.58 10.09
C TRP A 301 -5.77 -22.97 9.67
N SER A 302 -6.73 -23.00 8.76
CA SER A 302 -7.23 -24.23 8.13
C SER A 302 -6.80 -24.28 6.67
N VAL A 303 -6.24 -25.40 6.22
CA VAL A 303 -5.98 -25.64 4.79
C VAL A 303 -7.31 -25.87 4.09
N VAL A 304 -7.63 -25.02 3.12
CA VAL A 304 -8.87 -25.08 2.32
C VAL A 304 -8.64 -25.55 0.89
N GLY A 305 -7.37 -25.72 0.50
CA GLY A 305 -6.99 -26.37 -0.74
C GLY A 305 -5.52 -26.18 -1.08
N TYR A 306 -5.10 -26.75 -2.21
CA TYR A 306 -3.73 -26.69 -2.68
C TYR A 306 -3.66 -26.79 -4.21
N ASP A 307 -2.49 -26.44 -4.76
CA ASP A 307 -2.13 -26.72 -6.14
C ASP A 307 -1.03 -27.80 -6.16
N PRO A 308 -1.21 -28.90 -6.91
CA PRO A 308 -0.17 -29.92 -7.09
C PRO A 308 1.05 -29.36 -7.84
N ALA A 309 2.18 -30.04 -7.70
CA ALA A 309 3.45 -29.69 -8.37
C ALA A 309 3.48 -30.12 -9.85
#